data_AF-A0A3E2W4T0-F1
#
_entry.id   AF-A0A3E2W4T0-F1
#
_cell.length_a   1.000
_cell.length_b   1.000
_cell.length_c   1.000
_cell.angle_alpha   90.00
_cell.angle_beta   90.00
_cell.angle_gamma   90.00
#
_symmetry.space_group_name_H-M   'P 1'
#
loop_
_entity.id
_entity.type
_entity.pdbx_description
1 polymer ?
#
loop_
_entity_poly.entity_id
_entity_poly.type
_entity_poly.pdbx_seq_one_letter_code
_entity_poly.pdbx_strand_id
1 'polypeptide(L)'
;MSKMKRAIEKFQIDIKMKRLDLHFKRELENVREKSPVEVKSLDSSQLKQINDFYNGFGFHGVDTRWHEYLYAVTGRHSVNYIPENFYHCTIEPLYTRGSVDLEDKSIMSRMLPGIRMVSNVLINTNGVFFDEHDDVLSTDEAVRYLNNLGCNLIIKPSRETGGGMGVRLVNAGGFNTAILDVYKKDYIIQKCIAQHPQYKEFNPSSVNTEKIISMFFNGEVHILTSILRVGAPGSHTDTASTGKGYTVGIGLNGQLNKVGYNIYGERRTSTSSGRMFENVVLCGHDEICSQIKKAHKMLSRFGIISWDFAVDENGEPILIEYNLNYPDVMIYQMNNGPLFGDLTQTVLEDVREKLKKER
;
A
#
# COMPACT_ATOMS: atom_id res chain seq x y z
N MET A 1 1.48 10.19 -35.80
CA MET A 1 1.67 11.33 -34.86
C MET A 1 2.78 12.24 -35.39
N SER A 2 2.57 13.56 -35.44
CA SER A 2 3.60 14.50 -35.90
C SER A 2 4.79 14.52 -34.94
N LYS A 3 6.00 14.80 -35.45
CA LYS A 3 7.22 14.93 -34.64
C LYS A 3 7.05 15.94 -33.49
N MET A 4 6.31 17.02 -33.74
CA MET A 4 5.99 18.05 -32.74
C MET A 4 5.11 17.52 -31.61
N LYS A 5 4.09 16.70 -31.91
CA LYS A 5 3.23 16.10 -30.87
C LYS A 5 4.02 15.17 -29.95
N ARG A 6 4.92 14.34 -30.51
CA ARG A 6 5.83 13.48 -29.71
C ARG A 6 6.77 14.29 -28.82
N ALA A 7 7.30 15.40 -29.33
CA ALA A 7 8.18 16.28 -28.54
C ALA A 7 7.43 16.92 -27.36
N ILE A 8 6.18 17.36 -27.56
CA ILE A 8 5.34 17.93 -26.50
C ILE A 8 4.99 16.87 -25.45
N GLU A 9 4.59 15.66 -25.86
CA GLU A 9 4.28 14.56 -24.94
C GLU A 9 5.51 14.18 -24.09
N LYS A 10 6.68 14.09 -24.71
CA LYS A 10 7.94 13.83 -24.00
C LYS A 10 8.25 14.93 -22.98
N PHE A 11 8.10 16.19 -23.38
CA PHE A 11 8.32 17.32 -22.47
C PHE A 11 7.34 17.33 -21.28
N GLN A 12 6.08 16.96 -21.49
CA GLN A 12 5.09 16.82 -20.41
C GLN A 12 5.46 15.71 -19.43
N ILE A 13 5.92 14.56 -19.94
CA ILE A 13 6.41 13.45 -19.11
C ILE A 13 7.62 13.89 -18.29
N ASP A 14 8.59 14.58 -18.91
CA ASP A 14 9.79 15.07 -18.22
C ASP A 14 9.43 16.05 -17.09
N ILE A 15 8.47 16.95 -17.31
CA ILE A 15 7.98 17.86 -16.25
C ILE A 15 7.30 17.07 -15.13
N LYS A 16 6.45 16.09 -15.47
CA LYS A 16 5.77 15.24 -14.48
C LYS A 16 6.80 14.53 -13.61
N MET A 17 7.82 13.92 -14.21
CA MET A 17 8.87 13.19 -13.48
C MET A 17 9.71 14.11 -12.59
N LYS A 18 10.05 15.32 -13.05
CA LYS A 18 10.75 16.30 -12.19
C LYS A 18 9.93 16.73 -10.97
N ARG A 19 8.62 16.92 -11.15
CA ARG A 19 7.72 17.24 -10.03
C ARG A 19 7.63 16.09 -9.03
N LEU A 20 7.58 14.86 -9.54
CA LEU A 20 7.52 13.65 -8.72
C LEU A 20 8.83 13.42 -7.94
N ASP A 21 9.98 13.59 -8.58
CA ASP A 21 11.29 13.53 -7.91
C ASP A 21 11.39 14.57 -6.78
N LEU A 22 10.96 15.82 -7.05
CA LEU A 22 10.94 16.86 -6.02
C LEU A 22 9.99 16.53 -4.86
N HIS A 23 8.85 15.89 -5.15
CA HIS A 23 7.89 15.47 -4.13
C HIS A 23 8.52 14.48 -3.14
N PHE A 24 9.12 13.39 -3.62
CA PHE A 24 9.74 12.38 -2.76
C PHE A 24 11.00 12.86 -2.04
N LYS A 25 11.73 13.81 -2.63
CA LYS A 25 12.84 14.49 -1.93
C LYS A 25 12.35 15.30 -0.73
N ARG A 26 11.24 16.03 -0.90
CA ARG A 26 10.60 16.78 0.19
C ARG A 26 9.96 15.85 1.23
N GLU A 27 9.42 14.71 0.80
CA GLU A 27 8.89 13.71 1.72
C GLU A 27 9.97 13.19 2.67
N LEU A 28 11.15 12.85 2.15
CA LEU A 28 12.29 12.47 2.98
C LEU A 28 12.68 13.58 3.95
N GLU A 29 12.72 14.84 3.50
CA GLU A 29 13.01 15.99 4.37
C GLU A 29 11.99 16.11 5.51
N ASN A 30 10.69 16.01 5.19
CA ASN A 30 9.61 16.02 6.18
C ASN A 30 9.71 14.86 7.18
N VAL A 31 10.08 13.66 6.71
CA VAL A 31 10.28 12.48 7.57
C VAL A 31 11.47 12.72 8.51
N ARG A 32 12.60 13.22 7.98
CA ARG A 32 13.80 13.53 8.78
C ARG A 32 13.56 14.60 9.83
N GLU A 33 12.79 15.65 9.51
CA GLU A 33 12.47 16.72 10.46
C GLU A 33 11.65 16.23 11.66
N LYS A 34 10.79 15.23 11.44
CA LYS A 34 9.91 14.67 12.48
C LYS A 34 10.48 13.41 13.15
N SER A 35 11.50 12.81 12.54
CA SER A 35 12.20 11.63 13.04
C SER A 35 13.00 11.97 14.30
N PRO A 36 12.85 11.20 15.39
CA PRO A 36 13.73 11.31 16.54
C PRO A 36 15.10 10.66 16.29
N VAL A 37 15.27 9.94 15.18
CA VAL A 37 16.54 9.30 14.81
C VAL A 37 17.47 10.32 14.18
N GLU A 38 18.66 10.46 14.76
CA GLU A 38 19.75 11.27 14.20
C GLU A 38 20.31 10.60 12.94
N VAL A 39 20.17 11.26 11.79
CA VAL A 39 20.67 10.75 10.51
C VAL A 39 22.07 11.27 10.26
N LYS A 40 23.07 10.41 10.41
CA LYS A 40 24.45 10.69 10.04
C LYS A 40 24.68 10.32 8.58
N SER A 41 25.51 11.10 7.89
CA SER A 41 25.94 10.75 6.54
C SER A 41 26.68 9.42 6.55
N LEU A 42 26.47 8.64 5.49
CA LEU A 42 27.25 7.44 5.22
C LEU A 42 28.73 7.81 5.00
N ASP A 43 29.63 6.89 5.36
CA ASP A 43 31.05 7.11 5.10
C ASP A 43 31.39 7.05 3.59
N SER A 44 32.56 7.54 3.22
CA SER A 44 32.99 7.59 1.82
C SER A 44 33.04 6.21 1.14
N SER A 45 33.29 5.13 1.89
CA SER A 45 33.31 3.77 1.36
C SER A 45 31.89 3.28 1.09
N GLN A 46 30.96 3.48 2.02
CA GLN A 46 29.54 3.16 1.88
C GLN A 46 28.91 3.91 0.69
N LEU A 47 29.14 5.22 0.60
CA LEU A 47 28.67 6.03 -0.53
C LEU A 47 29.24 5.55 -1.87
N LYS A 48 30.53 5.19 -1.90
CA LYS A 48 31.17 4.65 -3.11
C LYS A 48 30.54 3.32 -3.52
N GLN A 49 30.27 2.41 -2.58
CA GLN A 49 29.63 1.12 -2.87
C GLN A 49 28.24 1.30 -3.50
N ILE A 50 27.42 2.20 -2.95
CA ILE A 50 26.07 2.48 -3.49
C ILE A 50 26.19 3.06 -4.92
N ASN A 51 27.04 4.06 -5.10
CA ASN A 51 27.22 4.68 -6.42
C ASN A 51 27.76 3.68 -7.46
N ASP A 52 28.78 2.89 -7.12
CA ASP A 52 29.37 1.90 -8.01
C ASP A 52 28.33 0.83 -8.41
N PHE A 53 27.49 0.40 -7.48
CA PHE A 53 26.40 -0.55 -7.73
C PHE A 53 25.42 -0.02 -8.79
N TYR A 54 24.85 1.17 -8.59
CA TYR A 54 23.90 1.77 -9.53
C TYR A 54 24.55 2.16 -10.87
N ASN A 55 25.80 2.64 -10.84
CA ASN A 55 26.58 2.94 -12.04
C ASN A 55 26.78 1.70 -12.92
N GLY A 56 26.90 0.50 -12.34
CA GLY A 56 26.99 -0.76 -13.08
C GLY A 56 25.78 -1.03 -14.00
N PHE A 57 24.62 -0.47 -13.66
CA PHE A 57 23.40 -0.54 -14.47
C PHE A 57 23.17 0.73 -15.32
N GLY A 58 24.10 1.69 -15.30
CA GLY A 58 23.99 2.96 -16.01
C GLY A 58 23.08 4.00 -15.34
N PHE A 59 22.76 3.81 -14.05
CA PHE A 59 22.03 4.78 -13.25
C PHE A 59 23.03 5.64 -12.47
N HIS A 60 23.24 6.87 -12.93
CA HIS A 60 24.20 7.80 -12.33
C HIS A 60 23.48 8.82 -11.43
N GLY A 61 24.12 9.21 -10.32
CA GLY A 61 23.63 10.27 -9.44
C GLY A 61 22.35 9.88 -8.67
N VAL A 62 22.24 8.62 -8.29
CA VAL A 62 21.14 8.12 -7.46
C VAL A 62 21.17 8.79 -6.08
N ASP A 63 20.00 9.16 -5.57
CA ASP A 63 19.88 9.86 -4.28
C ASP A 63 20.14 8.91 -3.10
N THR A 64 21.29 9.08 -2.45
CA THR A 64 21.71 8.22 -1.33
C THR A 64 21.07 8.58 0.00
N ARG A 65 20.33 9.70 0.10
CA ARG A 65 19.75 10.15 1.38
C ARG A 65 18.73 9.16 1.94
N TRP A 66 18.06 8.40 1.07
CA TRP A 66 17.21 7.28 1.48
C TRP A 66 18.00 6.13 2.14
N HIS A 67 19.19 5.82 1.62
CA HIS A 67 20.07 4.82 2.23
C HIS A 67 20.58 5.28 3.59
N GLU A 68 20.96 6.57 3.70
CA GLU A 68 21.37 7.18 4.97
C GLU A 68 20.27 7.04 6.03
N TYR A 69 19.03 7.38 5.67
CA TYR A 69 17.90 7.30 6.59
C TYR A 69 17.61 5.86 7.04
N LEU A 70 17.51 4.92 6.08
CA LEU A 70 17.27 3.51 6.39
C LEU A 70 18.39 2.92 7.25
N TYR A 71 19.65 3.27 6.97
CA TYR A 71 20.78 2.83 7.78
C TYR A 71 20.71 3.41 9.20
N ALA A 72 20.40 4.70 9.37
CA ALA A 72 20.28 5.33 10.68
C ALA A 72 19.17 4.70 11.53
N VAL A 73 18.03 4.38 10.93
CA VAL A 73 16.87 3.80 11.64
C VAL A 73 17.06 2.31 11.97
N THR A 74 17.64 1.54 11.03
CA THR A 74 17.66 0.07 11.13
C THR A 74 19.02 -0.51 11.51
N GLY A 75 20.10 0.26 11.36
CA GLY A 75 21.48 -0.22 11.45
C GLY A 75 21.90 -1.12 10.28
N ARG A 76 21.08 -1.27 9.24
CA ARG A 76 21.34 -2.17 8.10
C ARG A 76 21.86 -1.36 6.91
N HIS A 77 23.11 -1.60 6.52
CA HIS A 77 23.65 -1.05 5.29
C HIS A 77 23.40 -2.03 4.14
N SER A 78 22.87 -1.54 3.02
CA SER A 78 22.69 -2.34 1.81
C SER A 78 22.68 -1.46 0.56
N VAL A 79 23.42 -1.88 -0.47
CA VAL A 79 23.40 -1.24 -1.80
C VAL A 79 22.13 -1.56 -2.59
N ASN A 80 21.39 -2.60 -2.18
CA ASN A 80 20.17 -3.04 -2.85
C ASN A 80 18.93 -2.23 -2.45
N TYR A 81 19.04 -1.32 -1.49
CA TYR A 81 17.93 -0.42 -1.18
C TYR A 81 17.58 0.43 -2.39
N ILE A 82 16.29 0.54 -2.69
CA ILE A 82 15.75 1.33 -3.77
C ILE A 82 15.29 2.68 -3.22
N PRO A 83 15.92 3.81 -3.59
CA PRO A 83 15.45 5.14 -3.20
C PRO A 83 14.04 5.38 -3.73
N GLU A 84 13.18 5.99 -2.92
CA GLU A 84 11.76 6.14 -3.23
C GLU A 84 11.52 6.97 -4.49
N ASN A 85 12.26 8.07 -4.64
CA ASN A 85 12.22 8.89 -5.86
C ASN A 85 12.70 8.10 -7.09
N PHE A 86 13.73 7.24 -6.95
CA PHE A 86 14.20 6.39 -8.04
C PHE A 86 13.15 5.35 -8.43
N TYR A 87 12.48 4.73 -7.45
CA TYR A 87 11.40 3.79 -7.67
C TYR A 87 10.27 4.42 -8.48
N HIS A 88 9.66 5.51 -7.98
CA HIS A 88 8.48 6.12 -8.59
C HIS A 88 8.78 6.82 -9.93
N CYS A 89 9.98 7.37 -10.12
CA CYS A 89 10.33 8.05 -11.37
C CYS A 89 10.87 7.12 -12.46
N THR A 90 11.40 5.94 -12.09
CA THR A 90 12.15 5.09 -13.03
C THR A 90 11.61 3.67 -13.14
N ILE A 91 11.35 3.03 -12.00
CA ILE A 91 10.96 1.61 -11.96
C ILE A 91 9.46 1.46 -12.14
N GLU A 92 8.68 2.16 -11.30
CA GLU A 92 7.23 2.08 -11.27
C GLU A 92 6.59 2.31 -12.66
N PRO A 93 6.95 3.33 -13.46
CA PRO A 93 6.29 3.56 -14.75
C PRO A 93 6.46 2.41 -15.77
N LEU A 94 7.49 1.57 -15.59
CA LEU A 94 7.82 0.46 -16.48
C LEU A 94 7.07 -0.83 -16.14
N TYR A 95 6.72 -1.03 -14.87
CA TYR A 95 6.00 -2.21 -14.39
C TYR A 95 4.52 -1.92 -14.14
N THR A 96 4.20 -0.70 -13.76
CA THR A 96 2.86 -0.25 -13.37
C THR A 96 2.42 0.83 -14.34
N ARG A 97 1.50 0.46 -15.23
CA ARG A 97 0.73 1.40 -16.07
C ARG A 97 -0.66 1.53 -15.45
N GLY A 98 -0.68 1.93 -14.17
CA GLY A 98 -1.85 1.80 -13.30
C GLY A 98 -3.12 2.41 -13.89
N SER A 99 -4.25 1.92 -13.43
CA SER A 99 -5.57 2.36 -13.86
C SER A 99 -6.36 2.75 -12.63
N VAL A 100 -6.70 4.05 -12.55
CA VAL A 100 -7.57 4.57 -11.48
C VAL A 100 -8.93 3.86 -11.50
N ASP A 101 -9.38 3.42 -12.68
CA ASP A 101 -10.65 2.69 -12.83
C ASP A 101 -10.56 1.27 -12.28
N LEU A 102 -9.42 0.59 -12.42
CA LEU A 102 -9.24 -0.74 -11.82
C LEU A 102 -8.95 -0.67 -10.32
N GLU A 103 -8.58 0.50 -9.81
CA GLU A 103 -8.52 0.78 -8.37
C GLU A 103 -9.87 1.21 -7.78
N ASP A 104 -10.93 1.22 -8.59
CA ASP A 104 -12.27 1.58 -8.13
C ASP A 104 -12.88 0.45 -7.30
N LYS A 105 -13.00 0.71 -5.99
CA LYS A 105 -13.50 -0.25 -4.99
C LYS A 105 -14.94 -0.70 -5.24
N SER A 106 -15.70 0.02 -6.08
CA SER A 106 -17.05 -0.40 -6.48
C SER A 106 -17.06 -1.60 -7.43
N ILE A 107 -15.99 -1.80 -8.21
CA ILE A 107 -15.91 -2.89 -9.20
C ILE A 107 -14.81 -3.91 -8.92
N MET A 108 -13.90 -3.65 -7.96
CA MET A 108 -12.79 -4.55 -7.62
C MET A 108 -13.23 -6.01 -7.40
N SER A 109 -14.34 -6.23 -6.69
CA SER A 109 -14.86 -7.58 -6.42
C SER A 109 -15.27 -8.32 -7.69
N ARG A 110 -15.76 -7.59 -8.70
CA ARG A 110 -16.10 -8.14 -10.02
C ARG A 110 -14.85 -8.49 -10.82
N MET A 111 -13.73 -7.80 -10.58
CA MET A 111 -12.45 -8.07 -11.26
C MET A 111 -11.72 -9.30 -10.70
N LEU A 112 -11.97 -9.66 -9.44
CA LEU A 112 -11.30 -10.75 -8.72
C LEU A 112 -12.30 -11.74 -8.12
N PRO A 113 -13.12 -12.44 -8.92
CA PRO A 113 -14.19 -13.32 -8.42
C PRO A 113 -13.68 -14.51 -7.58
N GLY A 114 -12.39 -14.85 -7.68
CA GLY A 114 -11.76 -15.93 -6.91
C GLY A 114 -11.19 -15.51 -5.56
N ILE A 115 -11.32 -14.24 -5.16
CA ILE A 115 -10.85 -13.74 -3.87
C ILE A 115 -12.03 -13.16 -3.08
N ARG A 116 -12.13 -13.56 -1.81
CA ARG A 116 -13.10 -12.99 -0.88
C ARG A 116 -12.71 -11.54 -0.58
N MET A 117 -13.56 -10.61 -0.98
CA MET A 117 -13.42 -9.19 -0.65
C MET A 117 -14.40 -8.75 0.43
N VAL A 118 -14.15 -7.60 1.04
CA VAL A 118 -15.13 -6.95 1.93
C VAL A 118 -16.41 -6.68 1.14
N SER A 119 -17.55 -7.14 1.66
CA SER A 119 -18.85 -6.98 0.99
C SER A 119 -19.27 -5.50 0.94
N ASN A 120 -19.49 -5.00 -0.28
CA ASN A 120 -20.20 -3.75 -0.51
C ASN A 120 -21.70 -4.01 -0.30
N VAL A 121 -22.29 -3.38 0.72
CA VAL A 121 -23.74 -3.46 0.95
C VAL A 121 -24.50 -2.46 0.09
N LEU A 122 -23.84 -1.36 -0.27
CA LEU A 122 -24.39 -0.36 -1.16
C LEU A 122 -23.24 0.31 -1.91
N ILE A 123 -23.45 0.56 -3.19
CA ILE A 123 -22.54 1.27 -4.07
C ILE A 123 -23.26 2.50 -4.60
N ASN A 124 -22.61 3.65 -4.59
CA ASN A 124 -23.05 4.81 -5.36
C ASN A 124 -22.04 5.07 -6.48
N THR A 125 -22.44 4.86 -7.74
CA THR A 125 -21.62 5.14 -8.92
C THR A 125 -22.34 6.13 -9.80
N ASN A 126 -21.70 7.25 -10.09
CA ASN A 126 -22.28 8.35 -10.86
C ASN A 126 -23.64 8.86 -10.32
N GLY A 127 -23.84 8.81 -9.00
CA GLY A 127 -25.07 9.26 -8.33
C GLY A 127 -26.19 8.22 -8.29
N VAL A 128 -25.99 7.03 -8.87
CA VAL A 128 -26.96 5.93 -8.84
C VAL A 128 -26.59 4.93 -7.75
N PHE A 129 -27.57 4.56 -6.92
CA PHE A 129 -27.39 3.56 -5.87
C PHE A 129 -27.66 2.15 -6.39
N PHE A 130 -26.77 1.23 -6.06
CA PHE A 130 -26.89 -0.21 -6.33
C PHE A 130 -26.72 -0.96 -5.01
N ASP A 131 -27.58 -1.93 -4.75
CA ASP A 131 -27.41 -2.87 -3.64
C ASP A 131 -26.48 -4.04 -4.01
N GLU A 132 -26.42 -5.06 -3.13
CA GLU A 132 -25.60 -6.26 -3.34
C GLU A 132 -26.06 -7.16 -4.50
N HIS A 133 -27.27 -6.95 -5.01
CA HIS A 133 -27.86 -7.68 -6.13
C HIS A 133 -27.85 -6.86 -7.44
N ASP A 134 -27.19 -5.69 -7.42
CA ASP A 134 -27.18 -4.72 -8.52
C ASP A 134 -28.56 -4.09 -8.82
N ASP A 135 -29.51 -4.17 -7.88
CA ASP A 135 -30.81 -3.50 -7.98
C ASP A 135 -30.65 -1.99 -7.69
N VAL A 136 -31.35 -1.17 -8.47
CA VAL A 136 -31.28 0.29 -8.35
C VAL A 136 -32.21 0.78 -7.25
N LEU A 137 -31.65 1.56 -6.32
CA LEU A 137 -32.41 2.19 -5.23
C LEU A 137 -32.52 3.71 -5.41
N SER A 138 -33.65 4.28 -5.03
CA SER A 138 -33.75 5.72 -4.75
C SER A 138 -32.98 6.08 -3.47
N THR A 139 -32.70 7.36 -3.27
CA THR A 139 -32.02 7.84 -2.04
C THR A 139 -32.77 7.43 -0.76
N ASP A 140 -34.10 7.53 -0.75
CA ASP A 140 -34.91 7.18 0.42
C ASP A 140 -34.94 5.66 0.67
N GLU A 141 -34.90 4.86 -0.39
CA GLU A 141 -34.76 3.40 -0.27
C GLU A 141 -33.38 3.02 0.25
N ALA A 142 -32.32 3.63 -0.27
CA ALA A 142 -30.95 3.43 0.20
C ALA A 142 -30.81 3.74 1.70
N VAL A 143 -31.31 4.89 2.16
CA VAL A 143 -31.27 5.25 3.59
C VAL A 143 -32.06 4.25 4.45
N ARG A 144 -33.26 3.86 4.02
CA ARG A 144 -34.06 2.85 4.74
C ARG A 144 -33.35 1.49 4.79
N TYR A 145 -32.81 1.04 3.66
CA TYR A 145 -32.06 -0.21 3.55
C TYR A 145 -30.88 -0.23 4.52
N LEU A 146 -30.02 0.79 4.47
CA LEU A 146 -28.84 0.90 5.34
C LEU A 146 -29.19 0.89 6.83
N ASN A 147 -30.25 1.60 7.22
CA ASN A 147 -30.69 1.65 8.62
C ASN A 147 -31.33 0.33 9.09
N ASN A 148 -31.93 -0.45 8.19
CA ASN A 148 -32.52 -1.75 8.50
C ASN A 148 -31.49 -2.88 8.68
N LEU A 149 -30.23 -2.69 8.25
CA LEU A 149 -29.17 -3.70 8.42
C LEU A 149 -28.79 -3.95 9.89
N GLY A 150 -29.16 -3.06 10.81
CA GLY A 150 -28.99 -3.28 12.25
C GLY A 150 -27.53 -3.37 12.73
N CYS A 151 -26.56 -2.88 11.94
CA CYS A 151 -25.14 -2.94 12.26
C CYS A 151 -24.40 -1.66 11.88
N ASN A 152 -23.19 -1.50 12.41
CA ASN A 152 -22.31 -0.39 12.06
C ASN A 152 -21.70 -0.61 10.67
N LEU A 153 -21.62 0.46 9.88
CA LEU A 153 -21.10 0.42 8.51
C LEU A 153 -19.98 1.42 8.31
N ILE A 154 -19.14 1.16 7.32
CA ILE A 154 -18.12 2.08 6.85
C ILE A 154 -18.59 2.66 5.52
N ILE A 155 -18.59 3.99 5.41
CA ILE A 155 -18.72 4.71 4.14
C ILE A 155 -17.36 5.27 3.75
N LYS A 156 -16.95 5.09 2.49
CA LYS A 156 -15.68 5.59 1.96
C LYS A 156 -15.77 5.88 0.47
N PRO A 157 -14.98 6.83 -0.06
CA PRO A 157 -14.90 7.06 -1.50
C PRO A 157 -14.42 5.79 -2.21
N SER A 158 -14.93 5.57 -3.41
CA SER A 158 -14.62 4.38 -4.20
C SER A 158 -13.34 4.55 -5.03
N ARG A 159 -12.99 5.81 -5.35
CA ARG A 159 -11.89 6.21 -6.22
C ARG A 159 -10.97 7.24 -5.55
N GLU A 160 -9.77 7.39 -6.09
CA GLU A 160 -8.87 8.54 -5.88
C GLU A 160 -8.60 8.91 -4.41
N THR A 161 -8.47 7.91 -3.54
CA THR A 161 -8.18 8.13 -2.12
C THR A 161 -7.03 7.25 -1.64
N GLY A 162 -6.10 7.86 -0.92
CA GLY A 162 -5.01 7.20 -0.20
C GLY A 162 -5.08 7.51 1.30
N GLY A 163 -4.47 6.65 2.12
CA GLY A 163 -4.25 6.91 3.54
C GLY A 163 -5.50 6.96 4.44
N GLY A 164 -6.65 6.45 3.97
CA GLY A 164 -7.90 6.42 4.74
C GLY A 164 -8.70 7.74 4.71
N MET A 165 -8.37 8.67 3.82
CA MET A 165 -9.13 9.90 3.65
C MET A 165 -10.58 9.62 3.23
N GLY A 166 -11.53 10.26 3.92
CA GLY A 166 -12.96 10.10 3.65
C GLY A 166 -13.57 8.81 4.21
N VAL A 167 -12.82 7.96 4.92
CA VAL A 167 -13.39 6.79 5.60
C VAL A 167 -14.13 7.24 6.86
N ARG A 168 -15.40 6.87 6.99
CA ARG A 168 -16.23 7.20 8.15
C ARG A 168 -17.00 5.98 8.66
N LEU A 169 -16.96 5.78 9.98
CA LEU A 169 -17.84 4.86 10.68
C LEU A 169 -19.21 5.52 10.90
N VAL A 170 -20.28 4.82 10.54
CA VAL A 170 -21.66 5.20 10.80
C VAL A 170 -22.29 4.11 11.67
N ASN A 171 -22.79 4.50 12.84
CA ASN A 171 -23.43 3.58 13.77
C ASN A 171 -24.77 3.09 13.21
N ALA A 172 -25.21 1.92 13.66
CA ALA A 172 -26.50 1.34 13.30
C ALA A 172 -27.66 2.35 13.46
N GLY A 173 -28.51 2.46 12.45
CA GLY A 173 -29.63 3.42 12.40
C GLY A 173 -29.22 4.88 12.20
N GLY A 174 -27.93 5.18 11.99
CA GLY A 174 -27.40 6.53 11.88
C GLY A 174 -27.37 7.12 10.46
N PHE A 175 -27.74 6.39 9.42
CA PHE A 175 -27.70 6.90 8.05
C PHE A 175 -28.83 7.90 7.80
N ASN A 176 -28.49 9.00 7.14
CA ASN A 176 -29.41 9.99 6.63
C ASN A 176 -28.84 10.63 5.35
N THR A 177 -29.66 11.37 4.62
CA THR A 177 -29.30 12.01 3.35
C THR A 177 -28.10 12.94 3.49
N ALA A 178 -28.00 13.70 4.59
CA ALA A 178 -26.87 14.61 4.81
C ALA A 178 -25.51 13.90 4.90
N ILE A 179 -25.46 12.64 5.38
CA ILE A 179 -24.22 11.84 5.33
C ILE A 179 -23.86 11.50 3.88
N LEU A 180 -24.84 11.08 3.08
CA LEU A 180 -24.63 10.70 1.68
C LEU A 180 -24.21 11.91 0.82
N ASP A 181 -24.81 13.07 1.07
CA ASP A 181 -24.55 14.33 0.35
C ASP A 181 -23.11 14.84 0.50
N VAL A 182 -22.43 14.51 1.61
CA VAL A 182 -21.00 14.83 1.82
C VAL A 182 -20.13 14.14 0.76
N TYR A 183 -20.46 12.90 0.40
CA TYR A 183 -19.71 12.14 -0.59
C TYR A 183 -20.14 12.45 -2.02
N LYS A 184 -21.36 12.96 -2.21
CA LYS A 184 -22.00 13.26 -3.50
C LYS A 184 -22.20 12.01 -4.36
N LYS A 185 -21.12 11.50 -4.96
CA LYS A 185 -21.13 10.32 -5.82
C LYS A 185 -19.81 9.56 -5.72
N ASP A 186 -19.78 8.35 -6.27
CA ASP A 186 -18.57 7.52 -6.40
C ASP A 186 -18.01 7.10 -5.04
N TYR A 187 -18.85 6.44 -4.24
CA TYR A 187 -18.50 5.90 -2.92
C TYR A 187 -19.14 4.53 -2.69
N ILE A 188 -18.60 3.81 -1.72
CA ILE A 188 -19.12 2.51 -1.30
C ILE A 188 -19.42 2.51 0.20
N ILE A 189 -20.37 1.66 0.58
CA ILE A 189 -20.71 1.37 1.96
C ILE A 189 -20.47 -0.12 2.19
N GLN A 190 -19.72 -0.44 3.23
CA GLN A 190 -19.27 -1.79 3.56
C GLN A 190 -19.60 -2.15 5.00
N LYS A 191 -19.80 -3.45 5.25
CA LYS A 191 -19.85 -3.97 6.63
C LYS A 191 -18.50 -3.79 7.32
N CYS A 192 -18.52 -3.53 8.62
CA CYS A 192 -17.29 -3.56 9.43
C CYS A 192 -16.72 -4.98 9.47
N ILE A 193 -15.40 -5.12 9.38
CA ILE A 193 -14.72 -6.42 9.49
C ILE A 193 -14.56 -6.76 10.97
N ALA A 194 -15.11 -7.90 11.39
CA ALA A 194 -14.78 -8.50 12.68
C ALA A 194 -13.42 -9.20 12.55
N GLN A 195 -12.35 -8.54 13.00
CA GLN A 195 -10.99 -9.09 12.88
C GLN A 195 -10.70 -10.21 13.90
N HIS A 196 -9.78 -11.11 13.54
CA HIS A 196 -9.33 -12.22 14.38
C HIS A 196 -8.80 -11.75 15.76
N PRO A 197 -9.03 -12.49 16.86
CA PRO A 197 -8.51 -12.15 18.19
C PRO A 197 -7.00 -11.86 18.22
N GLN A 198 -6.20 -12.61 17.46
CA GLN A 198 -4.76 -12.37 17.36
C GLN A 198 -4.43 -10.97 16.83
N TYR A 199 -5.17 -10.48 15.82
CA TYR A 199 -4.95 -9.15 15.25
C TYR A 199 -5.42 -8.05 16.22
N LYS A 200 -6.45 -8.31 17.03
CA LYS A 200 -6.91 -7.38 18.09
C LYS A 200 -5.84 -7.11 19.16
N GLU A 201 -4.87 -8.02 19.35
CA GLU A 201 -3.74 -7.80 20.28
C GLU A 201 -2.91 -6.57 19.90
N PHE A 202 -2.88 -6.20 18.61
CA PHE A 202 -2.13 -5.04 18.11
C PHE A 202 -2.90 -3.75 18.33
N ASN A 203 -4.11 -3.69 17.77
CA ASN A 203 -5.05 -2.59 17.98
C ASN A 203 -6.51 -3.09 17.84
N PRO A 204 -7.33 -3.06 18.90
CA PRO A 204 -8.72 -3.47 18.82
C PRO A 204 -9.65 -2.38 18.22
N SER A 205 -9.21 -1.12 18.12
CA SER A 205 -10.08 0.00 17.70
C SER A 205 -10.25 0.13 16.19
N SER A 206 -9.29 -0.40 15.41
CA SER A 206 -9.33 -0.48 13.95
C SER A 206 -8.89 -1.85 13.48
N VAL A 207 -9.26 -2.18 12.25
CA VAL A 207 -8.81 -3.38 11.56
C VAL A 207 -7.31 -3.26 11.31
N ASN A 208 -6.54 -4.24 11.75
CA ASN A 208 -5.11 -4.35 11.41
C ASN A 208 -5.00 -5.06 10.06
N THR A 209 -4.09 -4.60 9.20
CA THR A 209 -4.01 -5.04 7.81
C THR A 209 -2.63 -5.59 7.49
N GLU A 210 -2.58 -6.69 6.76
CA GLU A 210 -1.36 -7.14 6.09
C GLU A 210 -1.26 -6.44 4.74
N LYS A 211 -0.22 -5.65 4.60
CA LYS A 211 0.14 -4.99 3.34
C LYS A 211 1.26 -5.76 2.67
N ILE A 212 1.02 -6.18 1.43
CA ILE A 212 1.91 -7.09 0.71
C ILE A 212 2.14 -6.54 -0.68
N ILE A 213 3.41 -6.46 -1.09
CA ILE A 213 3.77 -6.12 -2.47
C ILE A 213 4.09 -7.42 -3.21
N SER A 214 3.45 -7.63 -4.36
CA SER A 214 3.80 -8.71 -5.28
C SER A 214 4.31 -8.16 -6.62
N MET A 215 5.13 -8.96 -7.30
CA MET A 215 5.66 -8.67 -8.62
C MET A 215 5.42 -9.83 -9.58
N PHE A 216 4.80 -9.57 -10.73
CA PHE A 216 4.72 -10.53 -11.84
C PHE A 216 5.91 -10.31 -12.76
N PHE A 217 6.87 -11.23 -12.69
CA PHE A 217 8.16 -11.10 -13.37
C PHE A 217 8.60 -12.45 -13.92
N ASN A 218 9.02 -12.47 -15.20
CA ASN A 218 9.45 -13.67 -15.92
C ASN A 218 8.46 -14.86 -15.85
N GLY A 219 7.15 -14.55 -15.89
CA GLY A 219 6.08 -15.56 -15.88
C GLY A 219 5.71 -16.08 -14.49
N GLU A 220 6.32 -15.55 -13.44
CA GLU A 220 6.08 -15.95 -12.04
C GLU A 220 5.59 -14.77 -11.20
N VAL A 221 4.76 -15.07 -10.18
CA VAL A 221 4.38 -14.08 -9.16
C VAL A 221 5.29 -14.25 -7.94
N HIS A 222 6.08 -13.22 -7.67
CA HIS A 222 6.95 -13.08 -6.52
C HIS A 222 6.25 -12.27 -5.44
N ILE A 223 6.24 -12.74 -4.18
CA ILE A 223 5.90 -11.90 -3.04
C ILE A 223 7.17 -11.17 -2.65
N LEU A 224 7.23 -9.86 -2.85
CA LEU A 224 8.44 -9.07 -2.62
C LEU A 224 8.64 -8.80 -1.13
N THR A 225 7.58 -8.37 -0.46
CA THR A 225 7.66 -7.90 0.93
C THR A 225 6.26 -7.83 1.55
N SER A 226 6.19 -8.08 2.85
CA SER A 226 4.96 -8.12 3.63
C SER A 226 5.15 -7.38 4.94
N ILE A 227 4.21 -6.52 5.33
CA ILE A 227 4.20 -5.82 6.61
C ILE A 227 2.81 -5.89 7.24
N LEU A 228 2.76 -5.98 8.56
CA LEU A 228 1.55 -5.73 9.32
C LEU A 228 1.47 -4.22 9.56
N ARG A 229 0.36 -3.59 9.18
CA ARG A 229 0.07 -2.18 9.47
C ARG A 229 -0.98 -2.08 10.58
N VAL A 230 -0.63 -1.29 11.59
CA VAL A 230 -1.43 -1.07 12.80
C VAL A 230 -1.77 0.40 12.90
N GLY A 231 -3.06 0.72 12.90
CA GLY A 231 -3.56 2.09 13.05
C GLY A 231 -3.27 2.67 14.43
N ALA A 232 -3.41 4.00 14.55
CA ALA A 232 -3.31 4.68 15.83
C ALA A 232 -4.38 4.18 16.83
N PRO A 233 -4.07 4.04 18.13
CA PRO A 233 -5.08 3.68 19.13
C PRO A 233 -6.27 4.65 19.12
N GLY A 234 -7.49 4.13 19.10
CA GLY A 234 -8.73 4.92 19.03
C GLY A 234 -9.08 5.42 17.63
N SER A 235 -8.23 5.19 16.61
CA SER A 235 -8.59 5.42 15.22
C SER A 235 -9.53 4.33 14.71
N HIS A 236 -10.40 4.67 13.77
CA HIS A 236 -11.23 3.73 13.00
C HIS A 236 -10.59 3.29 11.68
N THR A 237 -9.45 3.88 11.31
CA THR A 237 -8.64 3.48 10.17
C THR A 237 -7.32 2.88 10.63
N ASP A 238 -6.68 2.12 9.75
CA ASP A 238 -5.33 1.55 9.91
C ASP A 238 -4.22 2.58 9.57
N THR A 239 -4.55 3.88 9.52
CA THR A 239 -3.60 4.90 9.06
C THR A 239 -2.40 5.04 10.00
N ALA A 240 -1.24 4.52 9.58
CA ALA A 240 0.05 4.73 10.25
C ALA A 240 0.67 6.11 9.94
N SER A 241 0.16 6.82 8.93
CA SER A 241 0.70 8.07 8.38
C SER A 241 0.68 9.28 9.34
N THR A 242 0.13 9.12 10.55
CA THR A 242 0.11 10.16 11.59
C THR A 242 1.28 10.04 12.57
N GLY A 243 2.12 9.00 12.45
CA GLY A 243 3.17 8.64 13.41
C GLY A 243 2.67 7.92 14.66
N LYS A 244 1.34 7.86 14.87
CA LYS A 244 0.74 7.16 16.03
C LYS A 244 0.44 5.68 15.77
N GLY A 245 0.28 5.31 14.51
CA GLY A 245 0.29 3.91 14.08
C GLY A 245 1.71 3.44 13.79
N TYR A 246 1.87 2.14 13.58
CA TYR A 246 3.17 1.53 13.31
C TYR A 246 3.02 0.36 12.33
N THR A 247 4.16 -0.11 11.84
CA THR A 247 4.26 -1.27 10.96
C THR A 247 5.25 -2.27 11.52
N VAL A 248 5.08 -3.55 11.21
CA VAL A 248 6.02 -4.61 11.58
C VAL A 248 6.26 -5.48 10.36
N GLY A 249 7.52 -5.79 10.06
CA GLY A 249 7.86 -6.72 8.99
C GLY A 249 7.31 -8.12 9.22
N ILE A 250 6.83 -8.77 8.16
CA ILE A 250 6.35 -10.16 8.17
C ILE A 250 7.30 -11.00 7.30
N GLY A 251 7.85 -12.06 7.87
CA GLY A 251 8.64 -13.07 7.15
C GLY A 251 7.76 -14.01 6.32
N LEU A 252 8.37 -14.81 5.45
CA LEU A 252 7.67 -15.69 4.50
C LEU A 252 6.67 -16.68 5.12
N ASN A 253 6.83 -17.01 6.40
CA ASN A 253 5.99 -17.93 7.15
C ASN A 253 5.00 -17.22 8.08
N GLY A 254 4.78 -15.91 7.91
CA GLY A 254 3.91 -15.11 8.78
C GLY A 254 4.56 -14.67 10.11
N GLN A 255 5.81 -15.05 10.39
CA GLN A 255 6.53 -14.62 11.59
C GLN A 255 6.81 -13.12 11.54
N LEU A 256 6.44 -12.40 12.59
CA LEU A 256 6.79 -10.99 12.70
C LEU A 256 8.27 -10.78 13.02
N ASN A 257 8.85 -9.75 12.42
CA ASN A 257 10.16 -9.24 12.78
C ASN A 257 10.17 -8.74 14.22
N LYS A 258 11.34 -8.82 14.86
CA LYS A 258 11.54 -8.39 16.25
C LYS A 258 11.18 -6.93 16.52
N VAL A 259 11.34 -6.08 15.52
CA VAL A 259 11.17 -4.63 15.62
C VAL A 259 10.21 -4.17 14.54
N GLY A 260 9.23 -3.38 14.94
CA GLY A 260 8.40 -2.56 14.06
C GLY A 260 8.73 -1.08 14.21
N TYR A 261 8.24 -0.29 13.26
CA TYR A 261 8.55 1.13 13.14
C TYR A 261 7.29 1.92 12.80
N ASN A 262 7.15 3.13 13.35
CA ASN A 262 6.27 4.12 12.74
C ASN A 262 6.95 4.78 11.53
N ILE A 263 6.22 5.67 10.84
CA ILE A 263 6.71 6.36 9.63
C ILE A 263 7.95 7.25 9.88
N TYR A 264 8.27 7.56 11.14
CA TYR A 264 9.39 8.41 11.53
C TYR A 264 10.57 7.61 12.10
N GLY A 265 10.51 6.28 12.06
CA GLY A 265 11.58 5.40 12.54
C GLY A 265 11.55 5.11 14.04
N GLU A 266 10.50 5.51 14.77
CA GLU A 266 10.35 5.13 16.19
C GLU A 266 10.11 3.64 16.32
N ARG A 267 10.93 3.00 17.16
CA ARG A 267 10.97 1.54 17.30
C ARG A 267 9.91 1.05 18.27
N ARG A 268 9.35 -0.11 17.96
CA ARG A 268 8.45 -0.88 18.83
C ARG A 268 8.80 -2.36 18.74
N THR A 269 8.62 -3.11 19.83
CA THR A 269 8.97 -4.54 19.88
C THR A 269 7.84 -5.45 20.37
N SER A 270 6.71 -4.87 20.77
CA SER A 270 5.56 -5.61 21.32
C SER A 270 4.22 -5.01 20.91
N THR A 271 3.18 -5.83 20.95
CA THR A 271 1.78 -5.47 20.71
C THR A 271 1.26 -4.47 21.75
N SER A 272 0.02 -4.01 21.64
CA SER A 272 -0.59 -3.21 22.72
C SER A 272 -0.92 -4.05 23.96
N SER A 273 -1.10 -5.37 23.79
CA SER A 273 -1.24 -6.33 24.89
C SER A 273 0.08 -6.75 25.56
N GLY A 274 1.23 -6.30 25.06
CA GLY A 274 2.56 -6.58 25.63
C GLY A 274 3.25 -7.85 25.11
N ARG A 275 2.66 -8.56 24.14
CA ARG A 275 3.28 -9.71 23.48
C ARG A 275 4.41 -9.25 22.57
N MET A 276 5.58 -9.86 22.66
CA MET A 276 6.73 -9.52 21.81
C MET A 276 6.48 -9.95 20.36
N PHE A 277 6.82 -9.10 19.39
CA PHE A 277 6.63 -9.39 17.96
C PHE A 277 7.35 -10.65 17.51
N GLU A 278 8.58 -10.88 17.98
CA GLU A 278 9.37 -12.09 17.63
C GLU A 278 8.70 -13.40 18.08
N ASN A 279 7.65 -13.35 18.92
CA ASN A 279 6.88 -14.51 19.37
C ASN A 279 5.49 -14.61 18.71
N VAL A 280 5.27 -13.91 17.58
CA VAL A 280 4.00 -13.89 16.84
C VAL A 280 4.18 -14.41 15.42
N VAL A 281 3.43 -15.46 15.09
CA VAL A 281 3.20 -15.92 13.71
C VAL A 281 1.75 -15.61 13.36
N LEU A 282 1.53 -14.76 12.36
CA LEU A 282 0.20 -14.31 11.95
C LEU A 282 -0.60 -15.45 11.30
N CYS A 283 -1.83 -15.68 11.78
CA CYS A 283 -2.74 -16.62 11.15
C CYS A 283 -3.21 -16.11 9.79
N GLY A 284 -3.44 -17.01 8.83
CA GLY A 284 -3.93 -16.64 7.49
C GLY A 284 -2.87 -16.11 6.51
N HIS A 285 -1.65 -15.78 6.95
CA HIS A 285 -0.59 -15.22 6.09
C HIS A 285 -0.28 -16.07 4.85
N ASP A 286 -0.11 -17.38 5.04
CA ASP A 286 0.20 -18.31 3.94
C ASP A 286 -0.93 -18.36 2.91
N GLU A 287 -2.19 -18.32 3.37
CA GLU A 287 -3.36 -18.30 2.49
C GLU A 287 -3.49 -16.95 1.78
N ILE A 288 -3.19 -15.83 2.44
CA ILE A 288 -3.11 -14.51 1.79
C ILE A 288 -2.11 -14.56 0.63
N CYS A 289 -0.88 -15.05 0.88
CA CYS A 289 0.15 -15.14 -0.15
C CYS A 289 -0.26 -16.07 -1.30
N SER A 290 -0.93 -17.18 -1.01
CA SER A 290 -1.51 -18.11 -1.99
C SER A 290 -2.56 -17.41 -2.87
N GLN A 291 -3.47 -16.64 -2.27
CA GLN A 291 -4.50 -15.89 -2.99
C GLN A 291 -3.90 -14.80 -3.87
N ILE A 292 -2.92 -14.03 -3.36
CA ILE A 292 -2.21 -13.01 -4.13
C ILE A 292 -1.54 -13.62 -5.37
N LYS A 293 -0.87 -14.78 -5.23
CA LYS A 293 -0.25 -15.48 -6.37
C LYS A 293 -1.25 -15.90 -7.44
N LYS A 294 -2.50 -16.17 -7.07
CA LYS A 294 -3.58 -16.49 -8.03
C LYS A 294 -4.14 -15.21 -8.67
N ALA A 295 -4.49 -14.20 -7.87
CA ALA A 295 -5.09 -12.96 -8.38
C ALA A 295 -4.13 -12.09 -9.18
N HIS A 296 -2.85 -12.01 -8.80
CA HIS A 296 -1.87 -11.24 -9.57
C HIS A 296 -1.71 -11.79 -10.99
N LYS A 297 -1.88 -13.10 -11.20
CA LYS A 297 -1.89 -13.66 -12.57
C LYS A 297 -3.05 -13.13 -13.41
N MET A 298 -4.23 -12.92 -12.81
CA MET A 298 -5.39 -12.30 -13.49
C MET A 298 -5.13 -10.84 -13.84
N LEU A 299 -4.35 -10.16 -13.01
CA LEU A 299 -3.91 -8.78 -13.18
C LEU A 299 -2.48 -8.67 -13.75
N SER A 300 -1.99 -9.69 -14.44
CA SER A 300 -0.57 -9.83 -14.87
C SER A 300 -0.06 -8.72 -15.80
N ARG A 301 -0.98 -7.91 -16.35
CA ARG A 301 -0.63 -6.66 -17.03
C ARG A 301 0.05 -5.64 -16.12
N PHE A 302 -0.22 -5.66 -14.82
CA PHE A 302 0.40 -4.82 -13.81
C PHE A 302 1.53 -5.60 -13.16
N GLY A 303 2.76 -5.21 -13.45
CA GLY A 303 3.96 -5.90 -12.99
C GLY A 303 4.14 -5.84 -11.48
N ILE A 304 3.71 -4.77 -10.81
CA ILE A 304 3.76 -4.64 -9.35
C ILE A 304 2.36 -4.28 -8.83
N ILE A 305 1.93 -4.90 -7.73
CA ILE A 305 0.66 -4.60 -7.07
C ILE A 305 0.89 -4.59 -5.55
N SER A 306 0.32 -3.61 -4.86
CA SER A 306 0.22 -3.58 -3.40
C SER A 306 -1.16 -4.06 -2.97
N TRP A 307 -1.22 -5.03 -2.07
CA TRP A 307 -2.44 -5.69 -1.61
C TRP A 307 -2.68 -5.40 -0.14
N ASP A 308 -3.92 -5.14 0.21
CA ASP A 308 -4.34 -4.89 1.59
C ASP A 308 -5.31 -5.98 2.05
N PHE A 309 -4.87 -6.83 2.95
CA PHE A 309 -5.68 -7.90 3.52
C PHE A 309 -5.98 -7.66 5.00
N ALA A 310 -7.17 -8.05 5.42
CA ALA A 310 -7.49 -8.32 6.81
C ALA A 310 -7.71 -9.82 7.02
N VAL A 311 -7.74 -10.23 8.28
CA VAL A 311 -8.10 -11.60 8.68
C VAL A 311 -9.29 -11.54 9.62
N ASP A 312 -10.35 -12.27 9.28
CA ASP A 312 -11.60 -12.24 10.03
C ASP A 312 -11.56 -13.07 11.31
N GLU A 313 -12.64 -13.03 12.08
CA GLU A 313 -12.77 -13.73 13.36
C GLU A 313 -12.54 -15.25 13.30
N ASN A 314 -12.67 -15.87 12.12
CA ASN A 314 -12.44 -17.30 11.89
C ASN A 314 -11.03 -17.60 11.36
N GLY A 315 -10.19 -16.58 11.18
CA GLY A 315 -8.85 -16.74 10.60
C GLY A 315 -8.83 -16.72 9.07
N GLU A 316 -9.93 -16.33 8.43
CA GLU A 316 -10.05 -16.33 6.97
C GLU A 316 -9.63 -14.97 6.38
N PRO A 317 -8.80 -14.96 5.31
CA PRO A 317 -8.41 -13.73 4.63
C PRO A 317 -9.57 -13.00 3.97
N ILE A 318 -9.54 -11.66 4.05
CA ILE A 318 -10.45 -10.76 3.36
C ILE A 318 -9.63 -9.67 2.68
N LEU A 319 -9.70 -9.59 1.34
CA LEU A 319 -9.11 -8.49 0.58
C LEU A 319 -9.92 -7.21 0.80
N ILE A 320 -9.26 -6.16 1.28
CA ILE A 320 -9.84 -4.83 1.47
C ILE A 320 -9.76 -4.04 0.16
N GLU A 321 -8.57 -4.00 -0.44
CA GLU A 321 -8.27 -3.30 -1.68
C GLU A 321 -6.93 -3.76 -2.27
N TYR A 322 -6.71 -3.42 -3.53
CA TYR A 322 -5.38 -3.45 -4.14
C TYR A 322 -5.06 -2.10 -4.77
N ASN A 323 -3.78 -1.76 -4.83
CA ASN A 323 -3.26 -0.51 -5.35
C ASN A 323 -2.26 -0.84 -6.47
N LEU A 324 -2.53 -0.27 -7.64
CA LEU A 324 -1.75 -0.34 -8.89
C LEU A 324 -0.88 0.91 -9.10
N ASN A 325 -1.08 1.97 -8.31
CA ASN A 325 -0.36 3.22 -8.37
C ASN A 325 0.21 3.60 -6.99
N TYR A 326 1.41 4.19 -7.03
CA TYR A 326 2.16 4.75 -5.91
C TYR A 326 2.22 3.86 -4.66
N PRO A 327 2.64 2.58 -4.78
CA PRO A 327 2.90 1.78 -3.60
C PRO A 327 4.08 2.38 -2.83
N ASP A 328 3.91 2.61 -1.53
CA ASP A 328 5.00 3.00 -0.63
C ASP A 328 6.11 1.95 -0.70
N VAL A 329 7.38 2.38 -0.75
CA VAL A 329 8.53 1.47 -0.73
C VAL A 329 9.45 1.70 0.46
N MET A 330 9.43 2.90 1.05
CA MET A 330 10.24 3.24 2.22
C MET A 330 9.87 2.35 3.41
N ILE A 331 8.59 2.26 3.76
CA ILE A 331 8.17 1.60 4.99
C ILE A 331 8.43 0.09 4.96
N TYR A 332 8.29 -0.52 3.78
CA TYR A 332 8.64 -1.91 3.58
C TYR A 332 10.14 -2.13 3.72
N GLN A 333 10.96 -1.24 3.17
CA GLN A 333 12.41 -1.37 3.22
C GLN A 333 12.99 -1.15 4.62
N MET A 334 12.37 -0.25 5.39
CA MET A 334 12.68 -0.03 6.79
C MET A 334 12.40 -1.30 7.64
N ASN A 335 11.29 -1.99 7.38
CA ASN A 335 10.92 -3.18 8.14
C ASN A 335 11.67 -4.44 7.70
N ASN A 336 11.82 -4.66 6.39
CA ASN A 336 12.23 -5.94 5.81
C ASN A 336 13.59 -5.92 5.12
N GLY A 337 14.17 -4.75 4.85
CA GLY A 337 15.35 -4.65 3.98
C GLY A 337 14.97 -4.40 2.50
N PRO A 338 15.93 -4.52 1.56
CA PRO A 338 15.74 -4.17 0.14
C PRO A 338 14.44 -4.68 -0.49
N LEU A 339 13.72 -3.81 -1.21
CA LEU A 339 12.39 -4.10 -1.77
C LEU A 339 12.36 -5.37 -2.64
N PHE A 340 13.36 -5.54 -3.51
CA PHE A 340 13.42 -6.66 -4.45
C PHE A 340 14.26 -7.84 -3.92
N GLY A 341 14.85 -7.74 -2.73
CA GLY A 341 15.72 -8.78 -2.19
C GLY A 341 16.76 -9.27 -3.20
N ASP A 342 16.80 -10.58 -3.43
CA ASP A 342 17.73 -11.23 -4.36
C ASP A 342 17.44 -10.89 -5.84
N LEU A 343 16.23 -10.40 -6.16
CA LEU A 343 15.86 -10.00 -7.52
C LEU A 343 16.41 -8.62 -7.91
N THR A 344 16.98 -7.85 -6.96
CA THR A 344 17.37 -6.44 -7.17
C THR A 344 18.19 -6.24 -8.44
N GLN A 345 19.27 -7.00 -8.64
CA GLN A 345 20.13 -6.82 -9.81
C GLN A 345 19.39 -7.13 -11.12
N THR A 346 18.69 -8.26 -11.17
CA THR A 346 17.92 -8.68 -12.36
C THR A 346 16.84 -7.66 -12.73
N VAL A 347 16.17 -7.07 -11.74
CA VAL A 347 15.18 -6.01 -11.96
C VAL A 347 15.85 -4.75 -12.50
N LEU A 348 16.99 -4.33 -11.94
CA LEU A 348 17.72 -3.16 -12.44
C LEU A 348 18.24 -3.34 -13.87
N GLU A 349 18.66 -4.55 -14.24
CA GLU A 349 19.00 -4.89 -15.63
C GLU A 349 17.80 -4.79 -16.56
N ASP A 350 16.65 -5.35 -16.19
CA ASP A 350 15.43 -5.27 -16.98
C ASP A 350 14.94 -3.82 -17.14
N VAL A 351 14.99 -3.02 -16.07
CA VAL A 351 14.69 -1.57 -16.10
C VAL A 351 15.61 -0.86 -17.10
N ARG A 352 16.92 -1.13 -17.05
CA ARG A 352 17.89 -0.56 -18.00
C ARG A 352 17.53 -0.91 -19.45
N GLU A 353 17.22 -2.17 -19.72
CA GLU A 353 16.88 -2.62 -21.08
C GLU A 353 15.53 -2.07 -21.57
N LYS A 354 14.53 -1.93 -20.70
CA LYS A 354 13.24 -1.29 -21.03
C LYS A 354 13.43 0.18 -21.39
N LEU A 355 14.21 0.93 -20.60
CA LEU A 355 14.49 2.35 -20.87
C LEU A 355 15.24 2.58 -22.18
N LYS A 356 16.12 1.65 -22.59
CA LYS A 356 16.77 1.70 -23.91
C LYS A 356 15.78 1.55 -25.06
N LYS A 357 14.70 0.78 -24.90
CA LYS A 357 13.67 0.56 -25.93
C LYS A 357 12.68 1.73 -26.06
N GLU A 358 12.51 2.52 -25.01
CA GLU A 358 11.63 3.70 -25.00
C GLU A 358 12.30 4.97 -25.55
N ARG A 359 13.63 4.98 -25.62
CA ARG A 359 14.44 6.05 -26.24
C ARG A 359 14.58 5.82 -27.74
#